data_AF-A0AA44IDT8-F1
#
_entry.id   AF-A0AA44IDT8-F1
#
_cell.length_a   1.000
_cell.length_b   1.000
_cell.length_c   1.000
_cell.angle_alpha   90.00
_cell.angle_beta   90.00
_cell.angle_gamma   90.00
#
_symmetry.space_group_name_H-M   'P 1'
#
loop_
_entity.id
_entity.type
_entity.pdbx_description
1 polymer ?
#
loop_
_entity_poly.entity_id
_entity_poly.type
_entity_poly.pdbx_seq_one_letter_code
_entity_poly.pdbx_strand_id
1 'polypeptide(L)'
;MLDHAAIEKFVNGALVELGVDEADVSPDAALDDLEIDSLDMVELAQAIKKDLGIPVKPKDFDGLDTVGQVLGLCYEKAGLE
;
A
#
# COMPACT_ATOMS: atom_id res chain seq x y z
N MET A 1 -11.64 12.60 7.86
CA MET A 1 -11.25 12.90 6.46
C MET A 1 -10.25 11.83 6.08
N LEU A 2 -10.12 11.49 4.80
CA LEU A 2 -9.02 10.63 4.40
C LEU A 2 -7.80 11.56 4.33
N ASP A 3 -6.76 11.27 5.09
CA ASP A 3 -5.55 12.08 5.20
C ASP A 3 -4.34 11.16 4.98
N HIS A 4 -3.16 11.70 4.66
CA HIS A 4 -1.94 10.93 4.40
C HIS A 4 -1.68 9.87 5.50
N ALA A 5 -1.73 10.30 6.77
CA ALA A 5 -1.54 9.42 7.92
C ALA A 5 -2.56 8.26 8.01
N ALA A 6 -3.79 8.45 7.51
CA ALA A 6 -4.80 7.41 7.52
C ALA A 6 -4.48 6.31 6.50
N ILE A 7 -4.00 6.70 5.32
CA ILE A 7 -3.57 5.78 4.27
C ILE A 7 -2.29 5.05 4.71
N GLU A 8 -1.31 5.76 5.27
CA GLU A 8 -0.09 5.12 5.81
C GLU A 8 -0.42 4.05 6.83
N LYS A 9 -1.26 4.40 7.81
CA LYS A 9 -1.65 3.45 8.85
C LYS A 9 -2.42 2.27 8.28
N PHE A 10 -3.26 2.49 7.28
CA PHE A 10 -4.02 1.43 6.64
C PHE A 10 -3.12 0.50 5.82
N VAL A 11 -2.24 1.05 4.99
CA VAL A 11 -1.29 0.30 4.17
C VAL A 11 -0.32 -0.48 5.06
N ASN A 12 0.22 0.16 6.10
CA ASN A 12 1.07 -0.51 7.09
C ASN A 12 0.31 -1.67 7.76
N GLY A 13 -0.92 -1.44 8.24
CA GLY A 13 -1.74 -2.51 8.82
C GLY A 13 -2.01 -3.66 7.84
N ALA A 14 -2.31 -3.34 6.59
CA ALA A 14 -2.54 -4.34 5.55
C ALA A 14 -1.26 -5.13 5.23
N LEU A 15 -0.09 -4.50 5.17
CA LEU A 15 1.19 -5.18 5.02
C LEU A 15 1.47 -6.12 6.20
N VAL A 16 1.17 -5.68 7.42
CA VAL A 16 1.31 -6.52 8.63
C VAL A 16 0.36 -7.72 8.60
N GLU A 17 -0.86 -7.55 8.08
CA GLU A 17 -1.79 -8.68 7.88
C GLU A 17 -1.32 -9.66 6.79
N LEU A 18 -0.53 -9.19 5.83
CA LEU A 18 0.10 -10.02 4.79
C LEU A 18 1.35 -10.77 5.29
N GLY A 19 1.80 -10.48 6.52
CA GLY A 19 2.93 -11.15 7.16
C GLY A 19 4.21 -10.32 7.22
N VAL A 20 4.16 -9.05 6.84
CA VAL A 20 5.29 -8.12 6.95
C VAL A 20 5.47 -7.65 8.38
N ASP A 21 6.71 -7.52 8.84
CA ASP A 21 6.98 -6.96 10.17
C ASP A 21 6.79 -5.43 10.17
N GLU A 22 6.04 -4.91 11.15
CA GLU A 22 5.76 -3.47 11.26
C GLU A 22 7.05 -2.63 11.36
N ALA A 23 8.13 -3.23 11.88
CA ALA A 23 9.43 -2.60 12.02
C ALA A 23 10.17 -2.44 10.67
N ASP A 24 9.90 -3.32 9.71
CA ASP A 24 10.50 -3.30 8.37
C ASP A 24 9.68 -2.44 7.39
N VAL A 25 8.40 -2.18 7.68
CA VAL A 25 7.56 -1.29 6.87
C VAL A 25 8.07 0.16 6.95
N SER A 26 8.87 0.54 5.97
CA SER A 26 9.35 1.92 5.76
C SER A 26 9.05 2.39 4.33
N PRO A 27 8.87 3.70 4.08
CA PRO A 27 8.64 4.22 2.74
C PRO A 27 9.80 3.93 1.76
N ASP A 28 11.03 3.80 2.28
CA ASP A 28 12.20 3.38 1.50
C ASP A 28 12.37 1.85 1.39
N ALA A 29 11.56 1.06 2.11
CA ALA A 29 11.64 -0.39 2.06
C ALA A 29 11.17 -0.91 0.70
N ALA A 30 11.94 -1.86 0.15
CA ALA A 30 11.60 -2.51 -1.10
C ALA A 30 10.52 -3.58 -0.85
N LEU A 31 9.53 -3.65 -1.73
CA LEU A 31 8.43 -4.63 -1.62
C LEU A 31 8.97 -6.08 -1.69
N ASP A 32 10.04 -6.28 -2.46
CA ASP A 32 10.77 -7.56 -2.55
C ASP A 32 11.43 -7.96 -1.22
N ASP A 33 11.96 -6.97 -0.47
CA ASP A 33 12.59 -7.21 0.84
C ASP A 33 11.54 -7.51 1.93
N LEU A 34 10.33 -6.99 1.76
CA LEU A 34 9.18 -7.25 2.61
C LEU A 34 8.46 -8.56 2.27
N GLU A 35 9.03 -9.40 1.39
CA GLU A 35 8.43 -10.66 0.93
C GLU A 35 7.01 -10.48 0.34
N ILE A 36 6.72 -9.31 -0.25
CA ILE A 36 5.42 -9.02 -0.88
C ILE A 36 5.39 -9.60 -2.29
N ASP A 37 4.54 -10.59 -2.51
CA ASP A 37 4.32 -11.21 -3.80
C ASP A 37 3.21 -10.50 -4.60
N SER A 38 3.11 -10.88 -5.87
CA SER A 38 2.04 -10.40 -6.76
C SER A 38 0.61 -10.67 -6.26
N LEU A 39 0.41 -11.70 -5.42
CA LEU A 39 -0.87 -12.01 -4.80
C LEU A 39 -1.21 -11.01 -3.67
N ASP A 40 -0.22 -10.68 -2.86
CA ASP A 40 -0.35 -9.74 -1.75
C ASP A 40 -0.69 -8.34 -2.25
N MET A 41 -0.12 -7.92 -3.38
CA MET A 41 -0.50 -6.69 -4.08
C MET A 41 -1.98 -6.65 -4.48
N VAL A 42 -2.54 -7.80 -4.90
CA VAL A 42 -3.96 -7.91 -5.26
C VAL A 42 -4.84 -7.76 -4.02
N GLU A 43 -4.45 -8.38 -2.91
CA GLU A 43 -5.16 -8.28 -1.62
C GLU A 43 -5.10 -6.84 -1.08
N LEU A 44 -3.92 -6.23 -1.07
CA LEU A 44 -3.69 -4.84 -0.64
C LEU A 44 -4.55 -3.86 -1.46
N ALA A 45 -4.55 -4.00 -2.79
CA ALA A 45 -5.38 -3.17 -3.67
C ALA A 45 -6.88 -3.32 -3.37
N GLN A 46 -7.34 -4.54 -3.10
CA GLN A 46 -8.75 -4.78 -2.74
C GLN A 46 -9.09 -4.19 -1.37
N ALA A 47 -8.21 -4.34 -0.37
CA ALA A 47 -8.37 -3.77 0.95
C ALA A 47 -8.48 -2.25 0.89
N ILE A 48 -7.54 -1.58 0.21
CA ILE A 48 -7.55 -0.13 0.00
C ILE A 48 -8.85 0.32 -0.66
N LYS A 49 -9.28 -0.35 -1.73
CA LYS A 49 -10.52 0.01 -2.42
C LYS A 49 -11.77 -0.17 -1.56
N LYS A 50 -11.81 -1.23 -0.76
CA LYS A 50 -12.98 -1.57 0.06
C LYS A 50 -13.09 -0.69 1.31
N ASP A 51 -11.98 -0.45 2.00
CA ASP A 51 -11.94 0.28 3.26
C ASP A 51 -11.73 1.79 3.08
N LEU A 52 -10.77 2.19 2.23
CA LEU A 52 -10.47 3.60 1.97
C LEU A 52 -11.35 4.19 0.85
N GLY A 53 -12.00 3.33 0.03
CA GLY A 53 -12.82 3.78 -1.10
C GLY A 53 -12.00 4.27 -2.30
N ILE A 54 -10.68 4.07 -2.29
CA ILE A 54 -9.77 4.53 -3.35
C ILE A 54 -9.82 3.55 -4.53
N PRO A 55 -10.05 4.00 -5.78
CA PRO A 55 -10.15 3.10 -6.93
C PRO A 55 -8.77 2.65 -7.44
N VAL A 56 -8.03 1.90 -6.63
CA VAL A 56 -6.75 1.27 -7.02
C VAL A 56 -6.98 -0.07 -7.71
N LYS A 57 -6.08 -0.45 -8.62
CA LYS A 57 -6.03 -1.78 -9.24
C LYS A 57 -4.65 -2.40 -9.01
N PRO A 58 -4.51 -3.73 -8.97
CA PRO A 58 -3.21 -4.39 -8.85
C PRO A 58 -2.24 -3.97 -9.97
N LYS A 59 -2.74 -3.66 -11.16
CA LYS A 59 -1.91 -3.16 -12.27
C LYS A 59 -1.33 -1.76 -12.01
N ASP A 60 -1.93 -0.95 -11.14
CA ASP A 60 -1.34 0.33 -10.73
C ASP A 60 -0.12 0.12 -9.80
N PHE A 61 0.01 -1.07 -9.19
CA PHE A 61 1.18 -1.47 -8.40
C PHE A 61 2.27 -2.14 -9.26
N ASP A 62 1.96 -2.43 -10.53
CA ASP A 62 2.89 -3.04 -11.48
C ASP A 62 4.00 -2.03 -11.82
N GLY A 63 5.23 -2.32 -11.38
CA GLY A 63 6.38 -1.43 -11.50
C GLY A 63 6.60 -0.49 -10.31
N LEU A 64 5.93 -0.74 -9.17
CA LEU A 64 6.31 -0.15 -7.89
C LEU A 64 7.30 -1.09 -7.20
N ASP A 65 8.43 -0.55 -6.77
CA ASP A 65 9.49 -1.32 -6.13
C ASP A 65 9.53 -1.07 -4.61
N THR A 66 8.93 0.02 -4.14
CA THR A 66 9.01 0.47 -2.74
C THR A 66 7.64 0.81 -2.13
N VAL A 67 7.52 0.68 -0.81
CA VAL A 67 6.31 1.04 -0.06
C VAL A 67 5.95 2.52 -0.25
N GLY A 68 6.95 3.41 -0.32
CA GLY A 68 6.74 4.84 -0.52
C GLY A 68 6.06 5.13 -1.85
N GLN A 69 6.38 4.39 -2.91
CA GLN A 69 5.68 4.51 -4.18
C GLN A 69 4.24 4.00 -4.10
N VAL A 70 4.00 2.91 -3.38
CA VAL A 70 2.65 2.40 -3.12
C VAL A 70 1.79 3.45 -2.41
N LEU A 71 2.33 4.05 -1.35
CA LEU A 71 1.69 5.14 -0.61
C LEU A 71 1.43 6.34 -1.51
N GLY A 72 2.41 6.75 -2.32
CA GLY A 72 2.29 7.83 -3.29
C GLY A 72 1.15 7.62 -4.28
N LEU A 73 1.05 6.41 -4.83
CA LEU A 73 -0.07 6.03 -5.71
C LEU A 73 -1.41 6.14 -4.97
N CYS A 74 -1.48 5.69 -3.71
CA CYS A 74 -2.70 5.80 -2.92
C CYS A 74 -3.10 7.25 -2.67
N TYR A 75 -2.15 8.14 -2.38
CA TYR A 75 -2.40 9.57 -2.20
C TYR A 75 -2.94 10.23 -3.48
N GLU A 76 -2.30 9.96 -4.63
CA GLU A 76 -2.74 10.47 -5.92
C GLU A 76 -4.18 10.04 -6.23
N LYS A 77 -4.49 8.75 -6.05
CA LYS A 77 -5.84 8.22 -6.32
C LYS A 77 -6.87 8.70 -5.29
N ALA A 78 -6.44 9.04 -4.07
CA ALA A 78 -7.28 9.63 -3.04
C ALA A 78 -7.57 11.12 -3.26
N GLY A 79 -6.84 11.80 -4.17
CA GLY A 79 -6.91 13.24 -4.35
C GLY A 79 -6.23 14.03 -3.23
N LEU A 80 -5.22 13.42 -2.59
CA LEU A 80 -4.34 14.02 -1.60
C LEU A 80 -3.03 14.37 -2.30
N GLU A 81 -3.03 15.44 -3.09
CA GLU A 81 -1.84 16.04 -3.71
C GLU A 81 -1.31 17.23 -2.89
#